data_AF-A0A6M0G8M1-F1
#
_entry.id   AF-A0A6M0G8M1-F1
#
_cell.length_a   1.000
_cell.length_b   1.000
_cell.length_c   1.000
_cell.angle_alpha   90.00
_cell.angle_beta   90.00
_cell.angle_gamma   90.00
#
_symmetry.space_group_name_H-M   'P 1'
#
loop_
_entity.id
_entity.type
_entity.pdbx_description
1 polymer ?
#
loop_
_entity_poly.entity_id
_entity_poly.type
_entity_poly.pdbx_seq_one_letter_code
_entity_poly.pdbx_strand_id
1 'polypeptide(L)'
;PTTNNQQPTTNNQQPTTNNQQPTTNNQQQINVTLWLREEIDELATSLGWGMPATLTPAVASGWRGTENFDSAIAQLINRGMNIPPEARGSCQKISVAQINLQLFAAVWRLTAEAAKEEWTLLLILAKESGGFLPQGIKLQVADQTDILSEKVLATHDFYLGSRVVGDLNDQFFVTITLNSQELKLPPFLMK
;
A
#
# COMPACT_ATOMS: atom_id res chain seq x y z
N PRO A 1 -33.18 67.76 -28.12
CA PRO A 1 -32.04 67.36 -27.24
C PRO A 1 -32.51 66.32 -26.22
N THR A 2 -32.36 65.05 -26.55
CA THR A 2 -32.74 63.89 -25.73
C THR A 2 -31.46 63.22 -25.23
N THR A 3 -31.19 63.36 -23.93
CA THR A 3 -29.98 62.85 -23.27
C THR A 3 -30.19 61.37 -22.91
N ASN A 4 -29.39 60.50 -23.54
CA ASN A 4 -29.41 59.06 -23.37
C ASN A 4 -28.52 58.68 -22.16
N ASN A 5 -29.12 58.41 -21.01
CA ASN A 5 -28.38 57.97 -19.80
C ASN A 5 -28.11 56.47 -19.88
N GLN A 6 -26.91 56.09 -20.34
CA GLN A 6 -26.39 54.73 -20.18
C GLN A 6 -25.71 54.60 -18.82
N GLN A 7 -26.21 53.66 -18.02
CA GLN A 7 -25.67 53.26 -16.73
C GLN A 7 -24.62 52.16 -16.96
N PRO A 8 -23.39 52.23 -16.42
CA PRO A 8 -22.44 51.14 -16.54
C PRO A 8 -22.81 50.01 -15.58
N THR A 9 -22.97 48.80 -16.11
CA THR A 9 -23.03 47.56 -15.33
C THR A 9 -21.63 47.22 -14.82
N THR A 10 -21.40 47.42 -13.52
CA THR A 10 -20.20 46.92 -12.84
C THR A 10 -20.27 45.39 -12.74
N ASN A 11 -19.45 44.71 -13.54
CA ASN A 11 -19.28 43.27 -13.51
C ASN A 11 -18.38 42.93 -12.31
N ASN A 12 -18.99 42.59 -11.16
CA ASN A 12 -18.26 42.12 -9.99
C ASN A 12 -17.77 40.68 -10.25
N GLN A 13 -16.66 40.54 -10.97
CA GLN A 13 -15.90 39.28 -10.98
C GLN A 13 -15.13 39.17 -9.68
N GLN A 14 -15.69 38.39 -8.75
CA GLN A 14 -15.01 37.92 -7.57
C GLN A 14 -13.83 37.03 -8.03
N PRO A 15 -12.58 37.29 -7.62
CA PRO A 15 -11.50 36.37 -7.92
C PRO A 15 -11.80 35.07 -7.17
N THR A 16 -12.06 33.99 -7.91
CA THR A 16 -11.90 32.64 -7.38
C THR A 16 -10.41 32.49 -7.07
N THR A 17 -10.04 32.81 -5.83
CA THR A 17 -8.77 32.38 -5.26
C THR A 17 -8.79 30.87 -5.28
N ASN A 18 -8.20 30.31 -6.33
CA ASN A 18 -7.83 28.91 -6.41
C ASN A 18 -6.79 28.72 -5.30
N ASN A 19 -7.26 28.46 -4.09
CA ASN A 19 -6.42 27.98 -3.00
C ASN A 19 -5.96 26.58 -3.42
N GLN A 20 -5.02 26.53 -4.36
CA GLN A 20 -4.05 25.46 -4.41
C GLN A 20 -3.25 25.61 -3.12
N GLN A 21 -3.82 25.03 -2.07
CA GLN A 21 -3.11 24.71 -0.86
C GLN A 21 -1.88 23.95 -1.33
N PRO A 22 -0.65 24.42 -1.04
CA PRO A 22 0.50 23.55 -1.19
C PRO A 22 0.18 22.32 -0.33
N THR A 23 -0.03 21.17 -0.97
CA THR A 23 -0.09 19.88 -0.29
C THR A 23 1.26 19.73 0.35
N THR A 24 1.33 20.19 1.60
CA THR A 24 2.46 20.05 2.47
C THR A 24 2.59 18.55 2.63
N ASN A 25 3.62 18.01 1.98
CA ASN A 25 4.04 16.61 2.03
C ASN A 25 4.61 16.31 3.43
N ASN A 26 3.85 16.65 4.47
CA ASN A 26 4.06 16.19 5.84
C ASN A 26 3.54 14.76 5.87
N GLN A 27 4.33 13.88 5.28
CA GLN A 27 4.20 12.43 5.14
C GLN A 27 2.87 11.89 5.68
N GLN A 28 1.87 11.72 4.82
CA GLN A 28 0.75 10.86 5.13
C GLN A 28 1.34 9.45 5.31
N GLN A 29 1.16 8.84 6.48
CA GLN A 29 1.71 7.52 6.84
C GLN A 29 0.54 6.55 7.00
N ILE A 30 0.70 5.30 6.56
CA ILE A 30 -0.29 4.24 6.80
C ILE A 30 -0.10 3.73 8.23
N ASN A 31 -1.16 3.83 9.04
CA ASN A 31 -1.11 3.42 10.43
C ASN A 31 -1.40 1.91 10.55
N VAL A 32 -0.34 1.11 10.73
CA VAL A 32 -0.49 -0.35 10.80
C VAL A 32 -1.09 -0.83 12.13
N THR A 33 -1.10 0.00 13.18
CA THR A 33 -1.79 -0.33 14.43
C THR A 33 -3.30 -0.34 14.26
N LEU A 34 -3.86 0.60 13.48
CA LEU A 34 -5.28 0.56 13.11
C LEU A 34 -5.58 -0.67 12.24
N TRP A 35 -4.68 -0.96 11.31
CA TRP A 35 -4.79 -2.13 10.43
C TRP A 35 -4.93 -3.44 11.23
N LEU A 36 -4.14 -3.62 12.30
CA LEU A 36 -4.24 -4.77 13.21
C LEU A 36 -5.56 -4.83 13.98
N ARG A 37 -6.24 -3.69 14.16
CA ARG A 37 -7.56 -3.58 14.82
C ARG A 37 -8.72 -3.70 13.84
N GLU A 38 -8.46 -4.09 12.59
CA GLU A 38 -9.46 -4.16 11.51
C GLU A 38 -10.07 -2.79 11.18
N GLU A 39 -9.29 -1.74 11.42
CA GLU A 39 -9.60 -0.35 11.07
C GLU A 39 -8.61 0.13 9.99
N ILE A 40 -9.02 1.11 9.18
CA ILE A 40 -8.12 1.79 8.24
C ILE A 40 -8.22 3.28 8.43
N ASP A 41 -7.06 3.95 8.37
CA ASP A 41 -7.04 5.40 8.39
C ASP A 41 -7.57 6.01 7.08
N GLU A 42 -7.84 7.32 7.11
CA GLU A 42 -8.37 8.07 5.97
C GLU A 42 -7.43 8.01 4.76
N LEU A 43 -6.10 8.02 5.00
CA LEU A 43 -5.11 7.89 3.94
C LEU A 43 -5.24 6.52 3.28
N ALA A 44 -5.20 5.44 4.05
CA ALA A 44 -5.33 4.09 3.51
C ALA A 44 -6.64 3.92 2.71
N THR A 45 -7.74 4.50 3.20
CA THR A 45 -9.02 4.53 2.49
C THR A 45 -8.91 5.27 1.15
N SER A 46 -8.30 6.47 1.15
CA SER A 46 -8.13 7.29 -0.07
C SER A 46 -7.22 6.65 -1.12
N LEU A 47 -6.25 5.84 -0.69
CA LEU A 47 -5.37 5.06 -1.56
C LEU A 47 -6.07 3.80 -2.12
N GLY A 48 -7.30 3.52 -1.67
CA GLY A 48 -8.07 2.36 -2.11
C GLY A 48 -7.60 1.04 -1.50
N TRP A 49 -7.01 1.07 -0.31
CA TRP A 49 -6.83 -0.15 0.47
C TRP A 49 -8.20 -0.71 0.85
N GLY A 50 -8.36 -2.02 0.69
CA GLY A 50 -9.53 -2.74 1.20
C GLY A 50 -9.58 -2.75 2.73
N MET A 51 -10.69 -3.25 3.28
CA MET A 51 -10.76 -3.49 4.72
C MET A 51 -9.82 -4.64 5.11
N PRO A 52 -9.03 -4.49 6.18
CA PRO A 52 -8.19 -5.55 6.69
C PRO A 52 -9.00 -6.75 7.15
N ALA A 53 -8.46 -7.94 6.91
CA ALA A 53 -9.05 -9.18 7.40
C ALA A 53 -7.99 -10.16 7.90
N THR A 54 -8.45 -11.11 8.72
CA THR A 54 -7.62 -12.16 9.34
C THR A 54 -7.04 -13.08 8.30
N LEU A 55 -5.73 -13.33 8.31
CA LEU A 55 -5.07 -14.22 7.37
C LEU A 55 -5.21 -15.70 7.77
N THR A 56 -6.32 -16.33 7.37
CA THR A 56 -6.47 -17.78 7.52
C THR A 56 -6.04 -18.52 6.25
N PRO A 57 -5.11 -19.49 6.36
CA PRO A 57 -4.78 -20.36 5.25
C PRO A 57 -5.97 -21.30 4.98
N ALA A 58 -6.57 -21.11 3.79
CA ALA A 58 -7.55 -21.97 3.14
C ALA A 58 -9.03 -21.93 3.63
N VAL A 59 -9.89 -21.80 2.62
CA VAL A 59 -11.31 -22.18 2.47
C VAL A 59 -12.42 -21.44 3.24
N ALA A 60 -12.15 -20.54 4.18
CA ALA A 60 -13.25 -19.90 4.93
C ALA A 60 -13.08 -18.38 5.11
N SER A 61 -13.30 -17.59 4.07
CA SER A 61 -13.99 -16.29 4.19
C SER A 61 -14.23 -15.70 2.80
N GLY A 62 -15.33 -14.98 2.62
CA GLY A 62 -15.65 -14.27 1.38
C GLY A 62 -14.74 -13.05 1.16
N TRP A 63 -13.44 -13.25 1.06
CA TRP A 63 -12.48 -12.23 0.66
C TRP A 63 -12.78 -11.80 -0.77
N ARG A 64 -13.41 -10.64 -0.98
CA ARG A 64 -13.51 -10.10 -2.34
C ARG A 64 -12.15 -9.50 -2.72
N GLY A 65 -11.38 -10.23 -3.52
CA GLY A 65 -10.18 -9.72 -4.19
C GLY A 65 -8.84 -10.21 -3.66
N THR A 66 -8.76 -11.24 -2.80
CA THR A 66 -7.47 -11.88 -2.45
C THR A 66 -7.21 -13.20 -3.16
N GLU A 67 -8.13 -13.65 -4.01
CA GLU A 67 -8.02 -14.93 -4.75
C GLU A 67 -6.69 -15.06 -5.50
N ASN A 68 -6.14 -13.93 -5.96
CA ASN A 68 -4.83 -13.84 -6.62
C ASN A 68 -3.64 -14.17 -5.70
N PHE A 69 -3.81 -14.11 -4.38
CA PHE A 69 -2.75 -14.27 -3.38
C PHE A 69 -2.83 -15.58 -2.61
N ASP A 70 -3.94 -16.31 -2.65
CA ASP A 70 -4.09 -17.56 -1.89
C ASP A 70 -2.97 -18.57 -2.21
N SER A 71 -2.65 -18.71 -3.49
CA SER A 71 -1.55 -19.58 -3.95
C SER A 71 -0.18 -19.08 -3.48
N ALA A 72 0.03 -17.76 -3.44
CA ALA A 72 1.28 -17.16 -2.97
C ALA A 72 1.44 -17.36 -1.47
N ILE A 73 0.38 -17.12 -0.68
CA ILE A 73 0.35 -17.32 0.77
C ILE A 73 0.59 -18.79 1.10
N ALA A 74 -0.10 -19.72 0.43
CA ALA A 74 0.10 -21.16 0.62
C ALA A 74 1.55 -21.58 0.32
N GLN A 75 2.17 -21.02 -0.73
CA GLN A 75 3.58 -21.29 -1.03
C GLN A 75 4.52 -20.74 0.02
N LEU A 76 4.27 -19.54 0.57
CA LEU A 76 5.08 -18.98 1.64
C LEU A 76 5.00 -19.84 2.91
N ILE A 77 3.81 -20.31 3.27
CA ILE A 77 3.60 -21.22 4.41
C ILE A 77 4.31 -22.55 4.18
N ASN A 78 4.20 -23.15 3.00
CA ASN A 78 4.90 -24.39 2.65
C ASN A 78 6.43 -24.24 2.65
N ARG A 79 6.94 -23.02 2.50
CA ARG A 79 8.38 -22.69 2.64
C ARG A 79 8.80 -22.45 4.11
N GLY A 80 7.90 -22.69 5.06
CA GLY A 80 8.15 -22.55 6.50
C GLY A 80 7.84 -21.17 7.08
N MET A 81 7.17 -20.27 6.34
CA MET A 81 6.71 -19.00 6.91
C MET A 81 5.54 -19.24 7.85
N ASN A 82 5.73 -18.94 9.14
CA ASN A 82 4.64 -18.95 10.11
C ASN A 82 3.90 -17.61 10.04
N ILE A 83 2.63 -17.64 9.63
CA ILE A 83 1.72 -16.50 9.65
C ILE A 83 0.77 -16.72 10.83
N PRO A 84 0.82 -15.89 11.88
CA PRO A 84 0.01 -16.12 13.06
C PRO A 84 -1.45 -15.69 12.85
N PRO A 85 -2.42 -16.21 13.62
CA PRO A 85 -3.85 -15.90 13.47
C PRO A 85 -4.20 -14.41 13.67
N GLU A 86 -3.39 -13.67 14.42
CA GLU A 86 -3.53 -12.22 14.61
C GLU A 86 -3.07 -11.41 13.38
N ALA A 87 -2.49 -12.05 12.36
CA ALA A 87 -2.08 -11.35 11.17
C ALA A 87 -3.28 -10.77 10.42
N ARG A 88 -3.15 -9.50 10.01
CA ARG A 88 -4.17 -8.77 9.27
C ARG A 88 -3.61 -8.33 7.94
N GLY A 89 -4.35 -8.54 6.88
CA GLY A 89 -3.93 -8.15 5.53
C GLY A 89 -5.02 -7.41 4.76
N SER A 90 -4.60 -6.57 3.83
CA SER A 90 -5.48 -5.89 2.88
C SER A 90 -4.82 -5.80 1.49
N CYS A 91 -5.65 -5.55 0.48
CA CYS A 91 -5.22 -5.36 -0.90
C CYS A 91 -5.40 -3.92 -1.34
N GLN A 92 -4.49 -3.46 -2.19
CA GLN A 92 -4.60 -2.22 -2.95
C GLN A 92 -4.44 -2.55 -4.44
N LYS A 93 -5.24 -1.91 -5.28
CA LYS A 93 -5.03 -1.91 -6.73
C LYS A 93 -4.10 -0.77 -7.09
N ILE A 94 -3.07 -1.06 -7.85
CA ILE A 94 -2.05 -0.08 -8.24
C ILE A 94 -1.72 -0.24 -9.73
N SER A 95 -1.16 0.80 -10.34
CA SER A 95 -0.71 0.75 -11.74
C SER A 95 0.71 1.24 -11.85
N VAL A 96 1.58 0.48 -12.53
CA VAL A 96 2.98 0.84 -12.79
C VAL A 96 3.30 0.49 -14.25
N ALA A 97 3.90 1.41 -15.01
CA ALA A 97 4.16 1.22 -16.44
C ALA A 97 2.91 0.76 -17.23
N GLN A 98 1.76 1.33 -16.88
CA GLN A 98 0.44 1.02 -17.46
C GLN A 98 -0.01 -0.44 -17.27
N ILE A 99 0.64 -1.19 -16.38
CA ILE A 99 0.22 -2.52 -15.96
C ILE A 99 -0.56 -2.42 -14.65
N ASN A 100 -1.78 -2.92 -14.66
CA ASN A 100 -2.58 -3.02 -13.44
C ASN A 100 -2.12 -4.21 -12.60
N LEU A 101 -1.75 -3.90 -11.37
CA LEU A 101 -1.24 -4.82 -10.39
C LEU A 101 -2.12 -4.75 -9.15
N GLN A 102 -1.99 -5.78 -8.33
CA GLN A 102 -2.58 -5.82 -7.03
C GLN A 102 -1.46 -6.06 -6.02
N LEU A 103 -1.41 -5.19 -5.00
CA LEU A 103 -0.49 -5.34 -3.89
C LEU A 103 -1.28 -5.81 -2.68
N PHE A 104 -0.89 -6.95 -2.15
CA PHE A 104 -1.32 -7.42 -0.86
C PHE A 104 -0.29 -7.03 0.18
N ALA A 105 -0.75 -6.45 1.30
CA ALA A 105 0.08 -6.13 2.45
C ALA A 105 -0.53 -6.76 3.69
N ALA A 106 0.32 -7.37 4.52
CA ALA A 106 -0.05 -8.01 5.75
C ALA A 106 0.88 -7.63 6.89
N VAL A 107 0.30 -7.47 8.07
CA VAL A 107 1.00 -7.06 9.28
C VAL A 107 0.64 -7.95 10.47
N TRP A 108 1.62 -8.21 11.34
CA TRP A 108 1.43 -8.88 12.62
C TRP A 108 2.55 -8.53 13.60
N ARG A 109 2.27 -8.69 14.89
CA ARG A 109 3.25 -8.54 15.97
C ARG A 109 4.03 -9.84 16.16
N LEU A 110 5.29 -9.72 16.54
CA LEU A 110 6.10 -10.82 17.02
C LEU A 110 6.17 -10.72 18.54
N THR A 111 5.52 -11.68 19.21
CA THR A 111 5.56 -11.82 20.67
C THR A 111 6.79 -12.65 21.06
N ALA A 112 7.96 -12.01 21.11
CA ALA A 112 9.14 -12.61 21.73
C ALA A 112 9.07 -12.46 23.27
N GLU A 113 9.56 -13.46 24.00
CA GLU A 113 9.55 -13.52 25.47
C GLU A 113 10.41 -12.45 26.18
N ALA A 114 11.13 -11.61 25.42
CA ALA A 114 12.03 -10.59 25.93
C ALA A 114 11.72 -9.21 25.32
N ALA A 115 10.89 -8.43 26.01
CA ALA A 115 10.77 -6.95 26.07
C ALA A 115 10.82 -6.07 24.79
N LYS A 116 11.11 -6.60 23.60
CA LYS A 116 11.19 -5.86 22.35
C LYS A 116 9.96 -6.21 21.52
N GLU A 117 9.05 -5.26 21.42
CA GLU A 117 7.89 -5.37 20.54
C GLU A 117 8.35 -5.20 19.09
N GLU A 118 8.39 -6.31 18.35
CA GLU A 118 8.70 -6.32 16.92
C GLU A 118 7.44 -6.60 16.11
N TRP A 119 7.44 -6.19 14.86
CA TRP A 119 6.34 -6.43 13.92
C TRP A 119 6.88 -6.79 12.54
N THR A 120 6.05 -7.48 11.78
CA THR A 120 6.35 -7.91 10.42
C THR A 120 5.48 -7.15 9.43
N LEU A 121 6.09 -6.73 8.31
CA LEU A 121 5.39 -6.35 7.09
C LEU A 121 5.66 -7.40 6.01
N LEU A 122 4.61 -8.06 5.54
CA LEU A 122 4.62 -8.94 4.38
C LEU A 122 3.95 -8.26 3.21
N LEU A 123 4.62 -8.24 2.07
CA LEU A 123 4.12 -7.69 0.82
C LEU A 123 4.13 -8.77 -0.25
N ILE A 124 3.03 -8.88 -1.00
CA ILE A 124 2.91 -9.77 -2.14
C ILE A 124 2.36 -8.97 -3.31
N LEU A 125 3.13 -8.86 -4.38
CA LEU A 125 2.71 -8.23 -5.62
C LEU A 125 2.24 -9.30 -6.60
N ALA A 126 1.11 -9.08 -7.25
CA ALA A 126 0.57 -9.94 -8.30
C ALA A 126 -0.07 -9.09 -9.40
N LYS A 127 -0.36 -9.70 -10.55
CA LYS A 127 -1.10 -9.04 -11.62
C LYS A 127 -2.59 -9.04 -11.29
N GLU A 128 -3.28 -7.90 -11.47
CA GLU A 128 -4.72 -7.79 -11.11
C GLU A 128 -5.58 -8.79 -11.91
N SER A 129 -5.29 -8.95 -13.21
CA SER A 129 -6.03 -9.84 -14.10
C SER A 129 -5.78 -11.34 -13.86
N GLY A 130 -4.92 -11.67 -12.89
CA GLY A 130 -4.27 -12.98 -12.84
C GLY A 130 -3.22 -13.16 -13.95
N GLY A 131 -2.38 -14.18 -13.79
CA GLY A 131 -1.30 -14.52 -14.72
C GLY A 131 0.09 -14.07 -14.28
N PHE A 132 1.07 -14.25 -15.15
CA PHE A 132 2.47 -13.95 -14.84
C PHE A 132 2.71 -12.45 -14.64
N LEU A 133 3.57 -12.14 -13.66
CA LEU A 133 4.08 -10.80 -13.48
C LEU A 133 5.08 -10.43 -14.60
N PRO A 134 5.18 -9.14 -14.96
CA PRO A 134 6.17 -8.68 -15.93
C PRO A 134 7.60 -8.94 -15.43
N GLN A 135 8.44 -9.57 -16.26
CA GLN A 135 9.84 -9.80 -15.93
C GLN A 135 10.57 -8.47 -15.67
N GLY A 136 11.46 -8.47 -14.68
CA GLY A 136 12.20 -7.27 -14.28
C GLY A 136 11.43 -6.32 -13.36
N ILE A 137 10.18 -6.64 -13.01
CA ILE A 137 9.49 -5.91 -11.94
C ILE A 137 10.27 -6.06 -10.63
N LYS A 138 10.44 -4.94 -9.93
CA LYS A 138 11.17 -4.85 -8.68
C LYS A 138 10.26 -4.40 -7.56
N LEU A 139 10.36 -5.09 -6.43
CA LEU A 139 9.74 -4.71 -5.16
C LEU A 139 10.86 -4.47 -4.14
N GLN A 140 10.95 -3.24 -3.67
CA GLN A 140 11.95 -2.82 -2.70
C GLN A 140 11.26 -2.32 -1.43
N VAL A 141 11.80 -2.71 -0.28
CA VAL A 141 11.41 -2.23 1.04
C VAL A 141 12.65 -1.68 1.72
N ALA A 142 12.57 -0.44 2.19
CA ALA A 142 13.63 0.27 2.89
C ALA A 142 13.10 0.86 4.18
N ASP A 143 14.00 1.18 5.12
CA ASP A 143 13.71 2.09 6.21
C ASP A 143 14.33 3.48 5.92
N GLN A 144 14.55 4.30 6.95
CA GLN A 144 15.14 5.63 6.81
C GLN A 144 16.65 5.60 6.51
N THR A 145 17.30 4.46 6.73
CA THR A 145 18.75 4.29 6.70
C THR A 145 19.22 3.39 5.56
N ASP A 146 18.56 2.25 5.34
CA ASP A 146 19.04 1.19 4.47
C ASP A 146 17.90 0.49 3.70
N ILE A 147 18.28 -0.21 2.62
CA ILE A 147 17.38 -1.12 1.90
C ILE A 147 17.34 -2.46 2.66
N LEU A 148 16.19 -2.77 3.26
CA LEU A 148 15.97 -3.98 4.04
C LEU A 148 15.68 -5.21 3.17
N SER A 149 15.02 -5.01 2.03
CA SER A 149 14.73 -6.08 1.08
C SER A 149 14.60 -5.53 -0.33
N GLU A 150 15.28 -6.16 -1.27
CA GLU A 150 15.09 -5.91 -2.70
C GLU A 150 14.84 -7.24 -3.41
N LYS A 151 13.71 -7.31 -4.11
CA LYS A 151 13.33 -8.48 -4.92
C LYS A 151 13.10 -8.03 -6.34
N VAL A 152 13.75 -8.72 -7.27
CA VAL A 152 13.55 -8.53 -8.71
C VAL A 152 13.03 -9.84 -9.27
N LEU A 153 11.96 -9.76 -10.06
CA LEU A 153 11.42 -10.92 -10.72
C LEU A 153 12.33 -11.34 -11.88
N ALA A 154 13.15 -12.36 -11.66
CA ALA A 154 14.09 -12.91 -12.64
C ALA A 154 13.44 -13.97 -13.55
N THR A 155 12.49 -14.73 -13.01
CA THR A 155 11.80 -15.85 -13.67
C THR A 155 10.32 -15.55 -13.89
N HIS A 156 9.65 -16.37 -14.70
CA HIS A 156 8.21 -16.24 -14.92
C HIS A 156 7.46 -16.79 -13.69
N ASP A 157 7.16 -15.92 -12.73
CA ASP A 157 6.30 -16.23 -11.60
C ASP A 157 5.02 -15.40 -11.59
N PHE A 158 4.01 -15.89 -10.88
CA PHE A 158 2.71 -15.24 -10.73
C PHE A 158 2.71 -14.13 -9.68
N TYR A 159 3.71 -14.12 -8.78
CA TYR A 159 3.82 -13.15 -7.71
C TYR A 159 5.27 -12.82 -7.36
N LEU A 160 5.47 -11.71 -6.67
CA LEU A 160 6.74 -11.29 -6.08
C LEU A 160 6.51 -10.91 -4.62
N GLY A 161 7.11 -11.66 -3.69
CA GLY A 161 6.92 -11.49 -2.25
C GLY A 161 8.14 -10.92 -1.53
N SER A 162 7.92 -10.05 -0.55
CA SER A 162 8.94 -9.51 0.35
C SER A 162 8.44 -9.51 1.78
N ARG A 163 9.32 -9.82 2.75
CA ARG A 163 9.03 -9.77 4.18
C ARG A 163 10.14 -9.00 4.88
N VAL A 164 9.77 -8.04 5.72
CA VAL A 164 10.69 -7.32 6.62
C VAL A 164 10.17 -7.36 8.06
N VAL A 165 11.08 -7.24 9.02
CA VAL A 165 10.77 -7.19 10.46
C VAL A 165 11.41 -5.93 11.01
N GLY A 166 10.70 -5.22 11.88
CA GLY A 166 11.20 -4.05 12.58
C GLY A 166 10.59 -3.90 13.96
N ASP A 167 10.99 -2.86 14.68
CA ASP A 167 10.42 -2.46 15.95
C ASP A 167 9.33 -1.39 15.81
N LEU A 168 8.69 -1.01 16.91
CA LEU A 168 7.58 -0.03 16.91
C LEU A 168 7.97 1.34 16.32
N ASN A 169 9.24 1.73 16.34
CA ASN A 169 9.69 3.01 15.80
C ASN A 169 10.02 2.94 14.30
N ASP A 170 10.16 1.72 13.76
CA ASP A 170 10.55 1.53 12.37
C ASP A 170 9.44 1.94 11.41
N GLN A 171 9.86 2.61 10.35
CA GLN A 171 9.01 3.07 9.26
C GLN A 171 9.48 2.41 7.97
N PHE A 172 8.58 1.73 7.27
CA PHE A 172 8.92 1.05 6.02
C PHE A 172 8.42 1.81 4.80
N PHE A 173 9.35 2.10 3.89
CA PHE A 173 9.10 2.68 2.58
C PHE A 173 9.04 1.56 1.55
N VAL A 174 7.97 1.55 0.75
CA VAL A 174 7.77 0.54 -0.29
C VAL A 174 7.84 1.19 -1.66
N THR A 175 8.68 0.62 -2.50
CA THR A 175 8.93 1.09 -3.85
C THR A 175 8.74 -0.06 -4.84
N ILE A 176 7.94 0.18 -5.87
CA ILE A 176 7.73 -0.77 -6.96
C ILE A 176 8.28 -0.14 -8.24
N THR A 177 9.15 -0.84 -8.95
CA THR A 177 9.78 -0.33 -10.18
C THR A 177 9.56 -1.29 -11.34
N LEU A 178 9.16 -0.77 -12.50
CA LEU A 178 9.06 -1.51 -13.75
C LEU A 178 9.39 -0.58 -14.92
N ASN A 179 10.23 -1.01 -15.87
CA ASN A 179 10.60 -0.24 -17.06
C ASN A 179 11.07 1.21 -16.76
N SER A 180 11.86 1.38 -15.69
CA SER A 180 12.32 2.68 -15.17
C SER A 180 11.22 3.61 -14.62
N GLN A 181 9.96 3.17 -14.57
CA GLN A 181 8.91 3.86 -13.83
C GLN A 181 8.85 3.34 -12.40
N GLU A 182 8.71 4.26 -11.46
CA GLU A 182 8.71 3.99 -10.03
C GLU A 182 7.39 4.44 -9.40
N LEU A 183 6.79 3.57 -8.60
CA LEU A 183 5.68 3.88 -7.72
C LEU A 183 6.16 3.77 -6.29
N LYS A 184 6.19 4.91 -5.59
CA LYS A 184 6.46 4.98 -4.16
C LYS A 184 5.15 5.02 -3.40
N LEU A 185 5.00 4.13 -2.43
CA LEU A 185 3.84 4.16 -1.54
C LEU A 185 4.11 5.04 -0.32
N PRO A 186 3.06 5.58 0.30
CA PRO A 186 3.15 6.13 1.64
C PRO A 186 3.73 5.10 2.61
N PRO A 187 4.55 5.54 3.57
CA PRO A 187 5.26 4.64 4.48
C PRO A 187 4.32 3.96 5.47
N PHE A 188 4.66 2.73 5.84
CA PHE A 188 3.96 1.92 6.84
C PHE A 188 4.62 2.13 8.21
N LEU A 189 3.83 2.39 9.25
CA LEU A 189 4.35 2.69 10.58
C LEU A 189 3.46 2.16 11.71
N MET A 190 4.10 1.64 12.74
CA MET A 190 3.51 1.01 13.93
C MET A 190 3.47 1.97 15.13
N LYS A 191 2.51 2.90 15.14
CA LYS A 191 2.35 3.90 16.21
C LYS A 191 1.20 3.60 17.17
#